data_AF-A0A5R8Y8P8-F1
#
_entry.id   AF-A0A5R8Y8P8-F1
#
_cell.length_a   1.000
_cell.length_b   1.000
_cell.length_c   1.000
_cell.angle_alpha   90.00
_cell.angle_beta   90.00
_cell.angle_gamma   90.00
#
_symmetry.space_group_name_H-M   'P 1'
#
loop_
_entity.id
_entity.type
_entity.pdbx_description
1 polymer ?
#
loop_
_entity_poly.entity_id
_entity_poly.type
_entity_poly.pdbx_seq_one_letter_code
_entity_poly.pdbx_strand_id
1 'polypeptide(L)'
;MLNALRYFWKEQPLALSAFLLAMAFLVFFGARFVLHFIYFHDPVHRNQALEPWMSPKYVGMSYQLPPEIIREVMQLDRFEGKRVTIKKVAEGLDISLEELERRVRNAQSKVKILRDQRGRKIFAPTQPHSRDGGR
;
A
#
# COMPACT_ATOMS: atom_id res chain seq x y z
N MET A 1 3.58 -37.96 -33.82
CA MET A 1 2.78 -36.70 -33.80
C MET A 1 3.58 -35.48 -34.28
N LEU A 2 4.89 -35.37 -34.00
CA LEU A 2 5.76 -34.28 -34.49
C LEU A 2 5.90 -34.18 -36.03
N ASN A 3 5.68 -35.28 -36.76
CA ASN A 3 5.85 -35.32 -38.22
C ASN A 3 4.73 -34.62 -39.00
N ALA A 4 3.50 -34.57 -38.45
CA ALA A 4 2.39 -33.84 -39.08
C ALA A 4 2.57 -32.32 -38.99
N LEU A 5 3.17 -31.84 -37.90
CA LEU A 5 3.52 -30.43 -37.71
C LEU A 5 4.56 -29.95 -38.75
N ARG A 6 5.48 -30.85 -39.13
CA ARG A 6 6.50 -30.58 -40.15
C ARG A 6 5.94 -30.58 -41.58
N TYR A 7 4.81 -31.23 -41.82
CA TYR A 7 4.14 -31.28 -43.12
C TYR A 7 3.37 -29.97 -43.39
N PHE A 8 2.62 -29.47 -42.39
CA PHE A 8 1.91 -28.18 -42.49
C PHE A 8 2.84 -26.96 -42.56
N TRP A 9 4.04 -27.05 -41.99
CA TRP A 9 5.09 -26.03 -42.14
C TRP A 9 5.53 -25.79 -43.59
N LYS A 10 5.32 -26.75 -44.49
CA LYS A 10 5.76 -26.66 -45.89
C LYS A 10 4.71 -26.06 -46.82
N GLU A 11 3.41 -26.25 -46.54
CA GLU A 11 2.33 -25.80 -47.43
C GLU A 11 1.83 -24.38 -47.10
N GLN A 12 1.77 -23.97 -45.83
CA GLN A 12 1.33 -22.62 -45.45
C GLN A 12 2.12 -22.03 -44.26
N PRO A 13 3.44 -21.76 -44.44
CA PRO A 13 4.30 -21.21 -43.38
C PRO A 13 3.82 -19.84 -42.88
N LEU A 14 3.15 -19.05 -43.72
CA LEU A 14 2.57 -17.76 -43.37
C LEU A 14 1.41 -17.88 -42.38
N ALA A 15 0.46 -18.78 -42.63
CA ALA A 15 -0.69 -18.97 -41.74
C ALA A 15 -0.25 -19.49 -40.37
N LEU A 16 0.70 -20.41 -40.35
CA LEU A 16 1.18 -21.02 -39.12
C LEU A 16 2.10 -20.08 -38.30
N SER A 17 2.95 -19.30 -38.97
CA SER A 17 3.74 -18.26 -38.29
C SER A 17 2.86 -17.14 -37.73
N ALA A 18 1.85 -16.69 -38.49
CA ALA A 18 0.88 -15.70 -38.02
C ALA A 18 0.11 -16.20 -36.79
N PHE A 19 -0.31 -17.47 -36.78
CA PHE A 19 -0.98 -18.09 -35.65
C PHE A 19 -0.09 -18.17 -34.41
N LEU A 20 1.16 -18.64 -34.56
CA LEU A 20 2.12 -18.69 -33.46
C LEU A 20 2.43 -17.29 -32.92
N LEU A 21 2.55 -16.30 -33.79
CA LEU A 21 2.78 -14.90 -33.40
C LEU A 21 1.59 -14.34 -32.63
N ALA A 22 0.36 -14.58 -33.08
CA ALA A 22 -0.85 -14.19 -32.38
C ALA A 22 -0.94 -14.83 -30.98
N MET A 23 -0.60 -16.12 -30.87
CA MET A 23 -0.53 -16.84 -29.60
C MET A 23 0.51 -16.21 -28.66
N ALA A 24 1.70 -15.89 -29.18
CA ALA A 24 2.76 -15.24 -28.41
C ALA A 24 2.32 -13.85 -27.91
N PHE A 25 1.66 -13.06 -28.75
CA PHE A 25 1.10 -11.77 -28.34
C PHE A 25 0.03 -11.93 -27.27
N LEU A 26 -0.89 -12.89 -27.42
CA LEU A 26 -1.92 -13.14 -26.42
C LEU A 26 -1.32 -13.46 -25.05
N VAL A 27 -0.30 -14.34 -25.00
CA VAL A 27 0.38 -14.69 -23.75
C VAL A 27 1.15 -13.50 -23.19
N PHE A 28 1.87 -12.75 -24.02
CA PHE A 28 2.64 -11.57 -23.60
C PHE A 28 1.73 -10.50 -23.01
N PHE A 29 0.68 -10.10 -23.74
CA PHE A 29 -0.27 -9.09 -23.29
C PHE A 29 -1.10 -9.58 -22.09
N GLY A 30 -1.53 -10.85 -22.10
CA GLY A 30 -2.26 -11.45 -20.98
C GLY A 30 -1.43 -11.47 -19.70
N ALA A 31 -0.17 -11.93 -19.76
CA ALA A 31 0.73 -11.93 -18.62
C ALA A 31 1.06 -10.49 -18.16
N ARG A 32 1.36 -9.58 -19.08
CA ARG A 32 1.60 -8.16 -18.79
C ARG A 32 0.38 -7.54 -18.09
N PHE A 33 -0.83 -7.84 -18.57
CA PHE A 33 -2.09 -7.37 -18.01
C PHE A 33 -2.33 -7.97 -16.64
N VAL A 34 -2.13 -9.28 -16.43
CA VAL A 34 -2.31 -9.93 -15.13
C VAL A 34 -1.29 -9.41 -14.11
N LEU A 35 -0.02 -9.23 -14.49
CA LEU A 35 0.99 -8.62 -13.62
C LEU A 35 0.61 -7.20 -13.22
N HIS A 36 0.13 -6.41 -14.18
CA HIS A 36 -0.36 -5.06 -13.91
C HIS A 36 -1.62 -5.09 -13.05
N PHE A 37 -2.57 -5.96 -13.35
CA PHE A 37 -3.82 -6.11 -12.62
C PHE A 37 -3.55 -6.55 -11.18
N ILE A 38 -2.70 -7.55 -10.94
CA ILE A 38 -2.30 -7.97 -9.60
C ILE A 38 -1.59 -6.83 -8.85
N TYR A 39 -0.70 -6.08 -9.52
CA TYR A 39 -0.08 -4.88 -8.95
C TYR A 39 -1.13 -3.82 -8.53
N PHE A 40 -2.16 -3.61 -9.35
CA PHE A 40 -3.28 -2.69 -9.04
C PHE A 40 -4.32 -3.29 -8.08
N HIS A 41 -4.36 -4.61 -7.90
CA HIS A 41 -5.33 -5.31 -7.08
C HIS A 41 -4.81 -5.72 -5.71
N ASP A 42 -3.54 -5.42 -5.38
CA ASP A 42 -3.00 -5.51 -4.03
C ASP A 42 -3.80 -4.56 -3.12
N PRO A 43 -4.65 -5.10 -2.21
CA PRO A 43 -5.62 -4.34 -1.42
C PRO A 43 -4.97 -3.34 -0.43
N VAL A 44 -3.64 -3.29 -0.35
CA VAL A 44 -2.90 -2.30 0.44
C VAL A 44 -2.95 -0.88 -0.18
N HIS A 45 -3.19 -0.73 -1.50
CA HIS A 45 -3.15 0.58 -2.18
C HIS A 45 -4.51 1.27 -2.34
N ARG A 46 -5.62 0.67 -1.89
CA ARG A 46 -6.97 1.26 -2.09
C ARG A 46 -7.30 2.45 -1.18
N ASN A 47 -6.41 2.83 -0.27
CA ASN A 47 -6.56 4.04 0.54
C ASN A 47 -5.46 5.03 0.16
N GLN A 48 -5.72 5.82 -0.90
CA GLN A 48 -4.98 7.02 -1.32
C GLN A 48 -3.46 6.91 -1.18
N ALA A 49 -2.81 6.35 -2.21
CA ALA A 49 -1.36 6.41 -2.36
C ALA A 49 -0.83 7.79 -1.95
N LEU A 50 0.20 7.82 -1.10
CA LEU A 50 0.84 9.08 -0.71
C LEU A 50 1.35 9.75 -1.98
N GLU A 51 0.70 10.84 -2.41
CA GLU A 51 1.13 11.50 -3.63
C GLU A 51 2.37 12.38 -3.37
N PRO A 52 3.34 12.46 -4.30
CA PRO A 52 4.60 13.18 -4.09
C PRO A 52 4.43 14.68 -3.81
N TRP A 53 3.32 15.26 -4.29
CA TRP A 53 2.97 16.67 -4.15
C TRP A 53 2.25 16.98 -2.84
N MET A 54 1.77 15.97 -2.10
CA MET A 54 1.06 16.18 -0.84
C MET A 54 1.96 16.87 0.18
N SER A 55 1.33 17.66 1.06
CA SER A 55 2.01 18.21 2.23
C SER A 55 1.85 17.27 3.43
N PRO A 56 2.83 17.21 4.36
CA PRO A 56 2.72 16.42 5.59
C PRO A 56 1.44 16.73 6.38
N LYS A 57 1.04 18.00 6.41
CA LYS A 57 -0.21 18.44 7.04
C LYS A 57 -1.45 17.83 6.39
N TYR A 58 -1.49 17.78 5.06
CA TYR A 58 -2.59 17.19 4.30
C TYR A 58 -2.66 15.66 4.50
N VAL A 59 -1.51 14.99 4.52
CA VAL A 59 -1.42 13.55 4.83
C VAL A 59 -1.98 13.25 6.22
N GLY A 60 -1.67 14.07 7.22
CA GLY A 60 -2.24 13.94 8.56
C GLY A 60 -3.77 14.00 8.57
N MET A 61 -4.37 14.90 7.79
CA MET A 61 -5.83 14.98 7.65
C MET A 61 -6.42 13.77 6.92
N SER A 62 -5.81 13.36 5.80
CA SER A 62 -6.29 12.24 4.97
C SER A 62 -6.27 10.92 5.73
N TYR A 63 -5.22 10.71 6.54
CA TYR A 63 -5.03 9.50 7.33
C TYR A 63 -5.57 9.61 8.77
N GLN A 64 -6.21 10.75 9.12
CA GLN A 64 -6.74 11.04 10.46
C GLN A 64 -5.71 10.85 11.58
N LEU A 65 -4.46 11.24 11.29
CA LEU A 65 -3.34 11.16 12.22
C LEU A 65 -3.15 12.51 12.92
N PRO A 66 -2.93 12.52 14.25
CA PRO A 66 -2.56 13.72 14.99
C PRO A 66 -1.28 14.38 14.43
N PRO A 67 -1.17 15.72 14.43
CA PRO A 67 0.01 16.44 13.93
C PRO A 67 1.34 16.01 14.57
N GLU A 68 1.29 15.61 15.84
CA GLU A 68 2.46 15.20 16.63
C GLU A 68 3.05 13.90 16.09
N ILE A 69 2.18 12.94 15.74
CA ILE A 69 2.58 11.63 15.20
C ILE A 69 3.11 11.79 13.77
N ILE A 70 2.50 12.67 12.98
CA ILE A 70 3.02 13.00 11.64
C ILE A 70 4.43 13.59 11.73
N ARG A 71 4.68 14.52 12.66
CA ARG A 71 6.01 15.10 12.88
C ARG A 71 7.05 14.06 13.24
N GLU A 72 6.71 13.14 14.14
CA GLU A 72 7.60 12.04 14.56
C GLU A 72 7.88 11.06 13.41
N VAL A 73 6.83 10.58 12.74
CA VAL A 73 6.94 9.57 11.66
C VAL A 73 7.72 10.10 10.46
N MET A 74 7.49 11.37 10.10
CA MET A 74 8.15 12.03 8.97
C MET A 74 9.41 12.78 9.37
N GLN A 75 9.78 12.76 10.66
CA GLN A 75 10.94 13.45 11.24
C GLN A 75 11.06 14.90 10.76
N LEU A 76 9.93 15.61 10.79
CA LEU A 76 9.81 16.97 10.24
C LEU A 76 10.70 17.97 10.98
N ASP A 77 11.21 17.63 12.15
CA ASP A 77 12.17 18.43 12.92
C ASP A 77 13.50 18.60 12.17
N ARG A 78 13.84 17.70 11.24
CA ARG A 78 14.99 17.87 10.32
C ARG A 78 14.76 18.94 9.25
N PHE A 79 13.52 19.36 9.04
CA PHE A 79 13.09 20.28 8.00
C PHE A 79 12.45 21.52 8.64
N GLU A 80 13.19 22.18 9.54
CA GLU A 80 12.69 23.35 10.27
C GLU A 80 12.09 24.41 9.33
N GLY A 81 10.83 24.78 9.59
CA GLY A 81 10.18 25.97 9.03
C GLY A 81 9.81 25.96 7.54
N LYS A 82 10.16 24.94 6.76
CA LYS A 82 9.90 24.92 5.30
C LYS A 82 8.65 24.12 4.95
N ARG A 83 7.84 24.63 4.03
CA ARG A 83 6.80 23.86 3.35
C ARG A 83 7.49 22.78 2.50
N VAL A 84 7.64 21.59 3.08
CA VAL A 84 8.18 20.41 2.38
C VAL A 84 7.03 19.56 1.85
N THR A 85 7.22 19.01 0.66
CA THR A 85 6.34 18.01 0.09
C THR A 85 6.77 16.63 0.57
N ILE A 86 5.87 15.66 0.48
CA ILE A 86 6.17 14.25 0.79
C ILE A 86 7.38 13.75 0.02
N LYS A 87 7.54 14.14 -1.25
CA LYS A 87 8.73 13.80 -2.05
C LYS A 87 10.03 14.23 -1.37
N LYS A 88 10.11 15.48 -0.90
CA LYS A 88 11.32 16.02 -0.23
C LYS A 88 11.59 15.36 1.12
N VAL A 89 10.53 14.96 1.81
CA VAL A 89 10.63 14.22 3.07
C VAL A 89 11.21 12.83 2.80
N ALA A 90 10.72 12.11 1.79
CA ALA A 90 11.25 10.80 1.40
C ALA A 90 12.72 10.89 0.97
N GLU A 91 13.06 11.86 0.12
CA GLU A 91 14.44 12.14 -0.31
C GLU A 91 15.37 12.47 0.86
N GLY A 92 14.96 13.35 1.79
CA GLY A 92 15.80 13.71 2.94
C GLY A 92 15.86 12.64 4.03
N LEU A 93 15.04 11.60 3.95
CA LEU A 93 15.10 10.40 4.78
C LEU A 93 15.82 9.23 4.09
N ASP A 94 16.24 9.40 2.84
CA ASP A 94 16.84 8.36 1.98
C ASP A 94 15.97 7.09 1.90
N ILE A 95 14.65 7.28 1.77
CA ILE A 95 13.67 6.19 1.65
C ILE A 95 12.78 6.39 0.43
N SER A 96 12.22 5.27 -0.07
CA SER A 96 11.22 5.34 -1.12
C SER A 96 9.89 5.90 -0.61
N LEU A 97 9.05 6.38 -1.54
CA LEU A 97 7.73 6.91 -1.23
C LEU A 97 6.83 5.83 -0.60
N GLU A 98 6.96 4.59 -1.07
CA GLU A 98 6.24 3.41 -0.59
C GLU A 98 6.66 3.05 0.84
N GLU A 99 7.94 3.17 1.17
CA GLU A 99 8.45 2.93 2.52
C GLU A 99 7.94 4.00 3.50
N LEU A 100 7.87 5.26 3.06
CA LEU A 100 7.28 6.35 3.84
C LEU A 100 5.78 6.11 4.08
N GLU A 101 5.05 5.68 3.06
CA GLU A 101 3.64 5.33 3.15
C GLU A 101 3.40 4.17 4.14
N ARG A 102 4.23 3.13 4.09
CA ARG A 102 4.19 2.01 5.04
C ARG A 102 4.34 2.46 6.48
N ARG A 103 5.26 3.40 6.76
CA ARG A 103 5.45 3.98 8.10
C ARG A 103 4.22 4.74 8.58
N VAL A 104 3.61 5.55 7.70
CA VAL A 104 2.37 6.29 8.01
C VAL A 104 1.21 5.34 8.32
N ARG A 105 1.04 4.26 7.56
CA ARG A 105 0.00 3.25 7.83
C ARG A 105 0.21 2.52 9.16
N ASN A 106 1.46 2.16 9.47
CA ASN A 106 1.79 1.55 10.77
C ASN A 106 1.48 2.47 11.95
N ALA A 107 1.70 3.78 11.79
CA ALA A 107 1.31 4.76 12.78
C ALA A 107 -0.22 4.86 12.92
N GLN A 108 -0.96 4.83 11.80
CA GLN A 108 -2.41 4.88 11.79
C GLN A 108 -3.05 3.70 12.52
N SER A 109 -2.59 2.47 12.26
CA SER A 109 -3.10 1.28 12.94
C SER A 109 -2.86 1.34 14.45
N LYS A 110 -1.67 1.78 14.87
CA LYS A 110 -1.32 1.99 16.28
C LYS A 110 -2.25 3.01 16.95
N VAL A 111 -2.50 4.15 16.31
CA VAL A 111 -3.42 5.18 16.84
C VAL A 111 -4.85 4.66 16.96
N LYS A 112 -5.34 3.92 15.96
CA LYS A 112 -6.69 3.34 15.97
C LYS A 112 -6.87 2.38 17.14
N ILE A 113 -5.90 1.50 17.37
CA ILE A 113 -5.91 0.55 18.49
C ILE A 113 -5.89 1.30 19.83
N LEU A 114 -5.04 2.32 19.97
CA LEU A 114 -4.96 3.11 21.21
C LEU A 114 -6.23 3.92 21.49
N ARG A 115 -6.91 4.40 20.44
CA ARG A 115 -8.20 5.10 20.58
C ARG A 115 -9.31 4.15 21.02
N ASP A 116 -9.35 2.95 20.44
CA ASP A 116 -10.32 1.90 20.78
C ASP A 116 -10.12 1.40 22.22
N GLN A 117 -8.87 1.14 22.63
CA GLN A 117 -8.55 0.73 24.01
C GLN A 117 -8.93 1.80 25.05
N ARG A 118 -8.72 3.09 24.74
CA ARG A 118 -9.14 4.19 25.63
C ARG A 118 -10.66 4.24 25.77
N GLY A 119 -11.41 4.11 24.67
CA GLY A 119 -12.87 4.02 24.70
C GLY A 119 -13.37 2.85 25.55
N ARG A 120 -12.72 1.68 25.40
CA ARG A 120 -13.06 0.47 26.16
C ARG A 120 -12.79 0.58 27.66
N LYS A 121 -11.70 1.23 28.08
CA LYS A 121 -11.41 1.45 29.52
C LYS A 121 -12.37 2.43 30.18
N ILE A 122 -12.85 3.44 29.45
CA ILE A 122 -13.81 4.44 29.98
C ILE A 122 -15.20 3.80 30.18
N PHE A 123 -15.60 2.88 29.30
CA PHE A 123 -16.89 2.18 29.38
C PHE A 123 -16.85 0.83 30.11
N ALA A 124 -15.68 0.39 30.59
CA ALA A 124 -15.62 -0.80 31.42
C ALA A 124 -16.35 -0.49 32.74
N PRO A 125 -17.41 -1.24 33.11
CA PRO A 125 -18.04 -1.04 34.40
C PRO A 125 -16.94 -1.24 35.45
N THR A 126 -16.68 -0.20 36.25
CA THR A 126 -15.88 -0.31 37.45
C THR A 126 -16.42 -1.49 38.21
N GLN A 127 -15.66 -2.59 38.22
CA GLN A 127 -16.04 -3.77 38.98
C GLN A 127 -16.33 -3.28 40.40
N PRO A 128 -17.55 -3.48 40.93
CA PRO A 128 -17.79 -3.16 42.31
C PRO A 128 -16.79 -3.99 43.09
N HIS A 129 -15.88 -3.31 43.79
CA HIS A 129 -14.92 -3.93 44.67
C HIS A 129 -15.73 -4.83 45.60
N SER A 130 -15.71 -6.15 45.36
CA SER A 130 -16.30 -7.13 46.27
C SER A 130 -15.59 -6.92 47.59
N ARG A 131 -16.27 -6.19 48.46
CA ARG A 131 -15.93 -6.04 49.86
C ARG A 131 -16.44 -7.32 50.51
N ASP A 132 -15.71 -8.41 50.24
CA ASP A 132 -15.69 -9.51 51.17
C ASP A 132 -14.90 -9.03 52.39
N GLY A 133 -15.61 -8.97 53.50
CA GLY A 133 -15.18 -8.38 54.75
C GLY A 133 -16.03 -9.02 55.82
N GLY A 134 -15.66 -10.26 56.13
CA GLY A 134 -16.43 -11.22 56.91
C GLY A 134 -16.90 -10.71 58.27
N ARG A 135 -17.99 -11.34 58.71
CA ARG A 135 -18.18 -11.91 60.04
C ARG A 135 -19.40 -12.83 60.00
#